data_AF-A0A966VLR6-F1
#
_entry.id   AF-A0A966VLR6-F1
#
_cell.length_a   1.000
_cell.length_b   1.000
_cell.length_c   1.000
_cell.angle_alpha   90.00
_cell.angle_beta   90.00
_cell.angle_gamma   90.00
#
_symmetry.space_group_name_H-M   'P 1'
#
loop_
_entity.id
_entity.type
_entity.pdbx_description
1 polymer ?
#
loop_
_entity_poly.entity_id
_entity_poly.type
_entity_poly.pdbx_seq_one_letter_code
_entity_poly.pdbx_strand_id
1 'polypeptide(L)'
;IANAGLPEGFGNLSRRAITSILPHLESDVVTYDKAVQAAGFVNHSHLSAAVTGEVLDSLPYYGRVLQRHVGFGTGDPKDPEEKQFGKIANPTVHIGLNQTRLIINALIKKYGHPTEVIVELARDLKQSKAQKDEERKRKAENQRRNERHREIIAEILGVSTHQVRRDDIQKVVLWEELHRDPLERRCPYSGEMISIQQLLTPSVEIEHILPFSQTLDDSLNNKTVSLRSAVRIKGNQTPFEAFGKHNVQGFDYATILQRATEMPKGKAYRFAPDGMQRWLKADKEFLARALNDTRYISRIVREYVSQICPYKTRVIPGQLTAMLRAKFGLNAVLGHEGEKNREDHRHHAVDACVVAVTDRILLQRFASASASARARQLDRLVEDMPLPWVTYREHVARAVHAIKVSHRPDHGFEGAMHNDTAYGLGEGGQVHHRVHVDGKRELRVETMRVIPMNKTASLNRHGTSVDGKPKAYKGYKGDSNYCMDIIQDPKGKWIGKVMSTFDAYQLAKVDGSNAVIKGNSSDFDQHLVMRLRVNDVIKIDIDQTSLIVRVATLSTNGQIALIPLQEANVDARVRKKELNYIYKTAGSLQKTNAKSVTIDCIGNVFG
;
A
#
# COMPACT_ATOMS: atom_id res chain seq x y z
N ILE A 1 -10.23 -42.13 18.10
CA ILE A 1 -10.20 -40.77 17.48
C ILE A 1 -9.17 -40.78 16.35
N ALA A 2 -9.44 -41.48 15.24
CA ALA A 2 -8.45 -41.64 14.14
C ALA A 2 -8.87 -40.92 12.83
N ASN A 3 -10.13 -40.47 12.72
CA ASN A 3 -10.68 -39.82 11.52
C ASN A 3 -11.14 -38.36 11.76
N ALA A 4 -10.64 -37.70 12.82
CA ALA A 4 -10.88 -36.27 13.00
C ALA A 4 -9.93 -35.50 12.08
N GLY A 5 -10.45 -35.00 10.95
CA GLY A 5 -9.71 -34.09 10.08
C GLY A 5 -9.38 -32.81 10.85
N LEU A 6 -8.10 -32.57 11.12
CA LEU A 6 -7.67 -31.29 11.70
C LEU A 6 -7.87 -30.19 10.65
N PRO A 7 -8.31 -28.98 11.06
CA PRO A 7 -8.39 -27.85 10.14
C PRO A 7 -7.01 -27.53 9.56
N GLU A 8 -6.98 -27.15 8.29
CA GLU A 8 -5.75 -26.76 7.60
C GLU A 8 -5.10 -25.55 8.31
N GLY A 9 -3.83 -25.68 8.72
CA GLY A 9 -3.09 -24.63 9.42
C GLY A 9 -1.96 -25.13 10.31
N PHE A 10 -1.29 -24.19 10.99
CA PHE A 10 -0.24 -24.46 11.97
C PHE A 10 -0.66 -23.95 13.36
N GLY A 11 -0.32 -24.70 14.41
CA GLY A 11 -0.46 -24.24 15.79
C GLY A 11 0.60 -23.19 16.15
N ASN A 12 0.31 -22.33 17.13
CA ASN A 12 1.24 -21.30 17.60
C ASN A 12 2.46 -21.85 18.38
N LEU A 13 2.47 -23.14 18.70
CA LEU A 13 3.53 -23.80 19.44
C LEU A 13 4.15 -24.90 18.58
N SER A 14 5.47 -25.04 18.66
CA SER A 14 6.16 -26.15 18.04
C SER A 14 5.75 -27.47 18.70
N ARG A 15 5.85 -28.58 17.95
CA ARG A 15 5.61 -29.92 18.51
C ARG A 15 6.40 -30.16 19.79
N ARG A 16 7.67 -29.71 19.84
CA ARG A 16 8.53 -29.82 21.02
C ARG A 16 7.94 -29.09 22.24
N ALA A 17 7.48 -27.85 22.06
CA ALA A 17 6.87 -27.08 23.15
C ALA A 17 5.56 -27.75 23.62
N ILE A 18 4.72 -28.22 22.68
CA ILE A 18 3.47 -28.92 23.01
C ILE A 18 3.77 -30.20 23.81
N THR A 19 4.72 -31.02 23.37
CA THR A 19 5.10 -32.26 24.06
C THR A 19 5.60 -32.01 25.49
N SER A 20 6.24 -30.86 25.75
CA SER A 20 6.66 -30.48 27.11
C SER A 20 5.52 -29.94 27.96
N ILE A 21 4.59 -29.15 27.38
CA ILE A 21 3.53 -28.46 28.15
C ILE A 21 2.31 -29.35 28.39
N LEU A 22 1.93 -30.16 27.39
CA LEU A 22 0.70 -30.94 27.40
C LEU A 22 0.59 -31.90 28.60
N PRO A 23 1.64 -32.64 29.02
CA PRO A 23 1.55 -33.52 30.18
C PRO A 23 1.15 -32.78 31.47
N HIS A 24 1.58 -31.52 31.65
CA HIS A 24 1.21 -30.70 32.81
C HIS A 24 -0.22 -30.18 32.75
N LEU A 25 -0.77 -29.99 31.53
CA LEU A 25 -2.19 -29.65 31.35
C LEU A 25 -3.11 -30.86 31.54
N GLU A 26 -2.62 -32.07 31.23
CA GLU A 26 -3.39 -33.31 31.36
C GLU A 26 -3.36 -33.88 32.78
N SER A 27 -2.26 -33.69 33.52
CA SER A 27 -2.10 -34.22 34.88
C SER A 27 -2.85 -33.40 35.93
N ASP A 28 -2.86 -32.08 35.82
CA ASP A 28 -3.46 -31.18 36.80
C ASP A 28 -4.45 -30.20 36.15
N VAL A 29 -5.49 -29.79 36.90
CA VAL A 29 -6.39 -28.69 36.47
C VAL A 29 -5.69 -27.35 36.70
N VAL A 30 -4.70 -27.05 35.86
CA VAL A 30 -3.90 -25.82 35.90
C VAL A 30 -4.17 -24.94 34.67
N THR A 31 -4.00 -23.63 34.85
CA THR A 31 -4.08 -22.68 33.74
C THR A 31 -2.85 -22.82 32.84
N TYR A 32 -3.00 -22.45 31.56
CA TYR A 32 -1.93 -22.58 30.55
C TYR A 32 -0.60 -21.94 30.97
N ASP A 33 -0.63 -20.78 31.61
CA ASP A 33 0.54 -20.09 32.13
C ASP A 33 1.30 -20.92 33.18
N LYS A 34 0.58 -21.63 34.06
CA LYS A 34 1.16 -22.49 35.08
C LYS A 34 1.72 -23.78 34.48
N ALA A 35 1.04 -24.37 33.50
CA ALA A 35 1.54 -25.55 32.78
C ALA A 35 2.84 -25.23 32.01
N VAL A 36 2.95 -24.03 31.44
CA VAL A 36 4.18 -23.55 30.81
C VAL A 36 5.31 -23.44 31.83
N GLN A 37 5.02 -22.93 33.04
CA GLN A 37 6.00 -22.87 34.13
C GLN A 37 6.42 -24.25 34.64
N ALA A 38 5.45 -25.15 34.81
CA ALA A 38 5.70 -26.53 35.22
C ALA A 38 6.54 -27.30 34.19
N ALA A 39 6.35 -27.00 32.89
CA ALA A 39 7.16 -27.52 31.79
C ALA A 39 8.59 -26.94 31.72
N GLY A 40 8.99 -26.11 32.69
CA GLY A 40 10.33 -25.54 32.79
C GLY A 40 10.54 -24.25 32.00
N PHE A 41 9.49 -23.62 31.47
CA PHE A 41 9.60 -22.32 30.79
C PHE A 41 9.29 -21.17 31.75
N VAL A 42 10.04 -20.07 31.69
CA VAL A 42 9.92 -18.96 32.65
C VAL A 42 8.52 -18.29 32.62
N ASN A 43 7.94 -18.10 31.43
CA ASN A 43 6.59 -17.55 31.26
C ASN A 43 6.06 -17.88 29.85
N HIS A 44 4.74 -18.06 29.72
CA HIS A 44 4.02 -18.17 28.45
C HIS A 44 4.13 -16.92 27.54
N SER A 45 4.62 -15.79 28.07
CA SER A 45 4.89 -14.55 27.32
C SER A 45 6.38 -14.16 27.23
N HIS A 46 7.31 -15.01 27.70
CA HIS A 46 8.76 -14.73 27.79
C HIS A 46 9.49 -14.94 26.45
N LEU A 47 9.20 -14.10 25.45
CA LEU A 47 9.81 -14.24 24.12
C LEU A 47 10.39 -12.92 23.56
N SER A 48 10.38 -11.83 24.33
CA SER A 48 10.96 -10.56 23.91
C SER A 48 12.31 -10.34 24.59
N ALA A 49 13.34 -9.97 23.81
CA ALA A 49 14.62 -9.50 24.33
C ALA A 49 14.48 -8.24 25.22
N ALA A 50 13.35 -7.53 25.19
CA ALA A 50 13.05 -6.46 26.15
C ALA A 50 12.92 -6.94 27.61
N VAL A 51 12.89 -8.26 27.86
CA VAL A 51 12.81 -8.85 29.20
C VAL A 51 14.19 -9.12 29.81
N THR A 52 15.25 -9.23 29.01
CA THR A 52 16.62 -9.38 29.55
C THR A 52 17.14 -8.09 30.19
N GLY A 53 16.45 -6.96 29.95
CA GLY A 53 16.91 -5.62 30.32
C GLY A 53 18.05 -5.11 29.43
N GLU A 54 18.49 -5.89 28.45
CA GLU A 54 19.52 -5.52 27.50
C GLU A 54 19.03 -4.39 26.60
N VAL A 55 19.74 -3.28 26.64
CA VAL A 55 19.50 -2.11 25.80
C VAL A 55 20.46 -2.20 24.63
N LEU A 56 19.94 -2.41 23.42
CA LEU A 56 20.78 -2.44 22.23
C LEU A 56 21.28 -1.02 21.89
N ASP A 57 22.55 -0.91 21.47
CA ASP A 57 23.13 0.36 21.02
C ASP A 57 22.46 0.91 19.75
N SER A 58 21.93 0.02 18.92
CA SER A 58 21.21 0.36 17.70
C SER A 58 20.22 -0.74 17.32
N LEU A 59 19.23 -0.40 16.49
CA LEU A 59 18.27 -1.38 15.98
C LEU A 59 18.95 -2.32 14.95
N PRO A 60 18.97 -3.64 15.20
CA PRO A 60 19.46 -4.64 14.24
C PRO A 60 18.43 -4.87 13.14
N TYR A 61 18.70 -5.71 12.13
CA TYR A 61 17.63 -6.09 11.20
C TYR A 61 16.43 -6.65 11.96
N TYR A 62 15.24 -6.15 11.64
CA TYR A 62 14.04 -6.41 12.43
C TYR A 62 13.75 -7.92 12.51
N GLY A 63 14.11 -8.72 11.48
CA GLY A 63 13.92 -10.16 11.47
C GLY A 63 14.64 -10.85 12.64
N ARG A 64 15.79 -10.33 13.10
CA ARG A 64 16.54 -10.89 14.24
C ARG A 64 15.74 -10.88 15.54
N VAL A 65 14.91 -9.85 15.74
CA VAL A 65 14.19 -9.63 17.00
C VAL A 65 12.68 -9.90 16.88
N LEU A 66 12.15 -9.94 15.66
CA LEU A 66 10.74 -10.15 15.35
C LEU A 66 10.48 -11.49 14.65
N GLN A 67 11.18 -12.55 15.06
CA GLN A 67 11.12 -13.88 14.44
C GLN A 67 9.67 -14.44 14.28
N ARG A 68 8.74 -14.03 15.16
CA ARG A 68 7.32 -14.43 15.09
C ARG A 68 6.51 -13.77 13.97
N HIS A 69 7.02 -12.69 13.38
CA HIS A 69 6.32 -11.91 12.36
C HIS A 69 6.86 -12.17 10.95
N VAL A 70 8.00 -12.86 10.83
CA VAL A 70 8.68 -13.14 9.57
C VAL A 70 8.42 -14.56 9.09
N GLY A 71 8.46 -14.77 7.77
CA GLY A 71 8.54 -16.11 7.20
C GLY A 71 9.87 -16.80 7.57
N PHE A 72 9.94 -18.12 7.44
CA PHE A 72 11.15 -18.88 7.75
C PHE A 72 12.34 -18.39 6.92
N GLY A 73 13.43 -18.02 7.60
CA GLY A 73 14.73 -17.75 6.99
C GLY A 73 15.56 -19.04 6.82
N THR A 74 16.68 -18.94 6.11
CA THR A 74 17.59 -20.08 5.88
C THR A 74 18.38 -20.48 7.12
N GLY A 75 18.61 -19.55 8.05
CA GLY A 75 19.48 -19.74 9.21
C GLY A 75 20.98 -19.74 8.90
N ASP A 76 21.39 -19.64 7.63
CA ASP A 76 22.80 -19.63 7.23
C ASP A 76 23.46 -18.27 7.56
N PRO A 77 24.50 -18.21 8.40
CA PRO A 77 25.22 -16.96 8.71
C PRO A 77 25.92 -16.30 7.52
N LYS A 78 26.10 -17.02 6.40
CA LYS A 78 26.69 -16.47 5.16
C LYS A 78 25.66 -15.76 4.28
N ASP A 79 24.37 -15.99 4.53
CA ASP A 79 23.31 -15.33 3.79
C ASP A 79 23.08 -13.89 4.29
N PRO A 80 22.63 -12.96 3.42
CA PRO A 80 22.20 -11.64 3.85
C PRO A 80 21.15 -11.70 4.97
N GLU A 81 21.12 -10.71 5.89
CA GLU A 81 20.24 -10.71 7.07
C GLU A 81 18.76 -11.03 6.72
N GLU A 82 18.26 -10.52 5.59
CA GLU A 82 16.89 -10.80 5.12
C GLU A 82 16.64 -12.28 4.79
N LYS A 83 17.61 -12.95 4.14
CA LYS A 83 17.52 -14.36 3.75
C LYS A 83 17.79 -15.27 4.94
N GLN A 84 18.76 -14.91 5.78
CA GLN A 84 19.10 -15.63 7.00
C GLN A 84 17.93 -15.66 8.00
N PHE A 85 17.35 -14.50 8.31
CA PHE A 85 16.34 -14.36 9.37
C PHE A 85 14.90 -14.32 8.85
N GLY A 86 14.70 -14.25 7.53
CA GLY A 86 13.39 -14.12 6.91
C GLY A 86 12.88 -12.67 6.89
N LYS A 87 11.72 -12.48 6.25
CA LYS A 87 11.04 -11.16 6.18
C LYS A 87 9.56 -11.24 6.48
N ILE A 88 8.98 -10.12 6.91
CA ILE A 88 7.53 -9.97 6.99
C ILE A 88 6.96 -10.03 5.57
N ALA A 89 5.95 -10.88 5.37
CA ALA A 89 5.38 -11.12 4.04
C ALA A 89 4.73 -9.88 3.42
N ASN A 90 4.22 -8.95 4.25
CA ASN A 90 3.71 -7.67 3.77
C ASN A 90 4.88 -6.73 3.43
N PRO A 91 5.09 -6.38 2.13
CA PRO A 91 6.23 -5.56 1.70
C PRO A 91 6.19 -4.13 2.25
N THR A 92 5.01 -3.56 2.47
CA THR A 92 4.85 -2.23 3.07
C THR A 92 5.37 -2.20 4.50
N VAL A 93 5.03 -3.22 5.29
CA VAL A 93 5.50 -3.37 6.68
C VAL A 93 7.01 -3.57 6.71
N HIS A 94 7.54 -4.41 5.82
CA HIS A 94 8.97 -4.65 5.66
C HIS A 94 9.74 -3.35 5.38
N ILE A 95 9.30 -2.56 4.38
CA ILE A 95 9.91 -1.28 4.03
C ILE A 95 9.80 -0.30 5.22
N GLY A 96 8.63 -0.21 5.84
CA GLY A 96 8.39 0.69 6.98
C GLY A 96 9.31 0.43 8.18
N LEU A 97 9.53 -0.83 8.54
CA LEU A 97 10.45 -1.20 9.63
C LEU A 97 11.91 -0.88 9.30
N ASN A 98 12.34 -1.12 8.06
CA ASN A 98 13.68 -0.77 7.63
C ASN A 98 13.91 0.74 7.59
N GLN A 99 12.93 1.54 7.14
CA GLN A 99 13.02 3.01 7.24
C GLN A 99 13.05 3.49 8.69
N THR A 100 12.25 2.87 9.57
CA THR A 100 12.27 3.15 11.01
C THR A 100 13.65 2.86 11.62
N ARG A 101 14.26 1.72 11.28
CA ARG A 101 15.62 1.33 11.68
C ARG A 101 16.63 2.40 11.29
N LEU A 102 16.60 2.84 10.02
CA LEU A 102 17.54 3.85 9.50
C LEU A 102 17.44 5.17 10.26
N ILE A 103 16.22 5.69 10.41
CA ILE A 103 15.97 6.97 11.09
C ILE A 103 16.40 6.91 12.55
N ILE A 104 15.97 5.88 13.30
CA ILE A 104 16.30 5.75 14.72
C ILE A 104 17.80 5.60 14.92
N ASN A 105 18.47 4.77 14.12
CA ASN A 105 19.93 4.59 14.24
C ASN A 105 20.69 5.88 13.91
N ALA A 106 20.23 6.66 12.93
CA ALA A 106 20.81 7.96 12.62
C ALA A 106 20.59 8.98 13.75
N LEU A 107 19.40 8.99 14.37
CA LEU A 107 19.11 9.83 15.53
C LEU A 107 19.95 9.43 16.75
N ILE A 108 20.10 8.13 17.03
CA ILE A 108 20.97 7.63 18.12
C ILE A 108 22.41 8.05 17.88
N LYS A 109 22.92 7.91 16.65
CA LYS A 109 24.28 8.34 16.31
C LYS A 109 24.49 9.84 16.53
N LYS A 110 23.46 10.67 16.28
CA LYS A 110 23.55 12.13 16.36
C LYS A 110 23.32 12.68 17.78
N TYR A 111 22.36 12.11 18.52
CA TYR A 111 21.87 12.67 19.78
C TYR A 111 22.04 11.73 20.98
N GLY A 112 22.55 10.53 20.77
CA GLY A 112 22.60 9.48 21.79
C GLY A 112 21.27 8.75 21.95
N HIS A 113 21.25 7.86 22.94
CA HIS A 113 20.14 6.94 23.17
C HIS A 113 18.86 7.67 23.65
N PRO A 114 17.68 7.47 23.03
CA PRO A 114 16.45 8.13 23.47
C PRO A 114 16.03 7.72 24.90
N THR A 115 15.73 8.71 25.73
CA THR A 115 15.16 8.48 27.07
C THR A 115 13.73 7.92 27.01
N GLU A 116 13.01 8.20 25.94
CA GLU A 116 11.63 7.74 25.72
C GLU A 116 11.33 7.70 24.22
N VAL A 117 10.54 6.71 23.80
CA VAL A 117 10.01 6.64 22.44
C VAL A 117 8.49 6.56 22.46
N ILE A 118 7.85 7.40 21.66
CA ILE A 118 6.39 7.48 21.55
C ILE A 118 6.01 7.21 20.10
N VAL A 119 5.20 6.18 19.87
CA VAL A 119 4.76 5.76 18.53
C VAL A 119 3.28 6.06 18.37
N GLU A 120 2.89 6.78 17.32
CA GLU A 120 1.48 7.00 17.00
C GLU A 120 0.86 5.76 16.34
N LEU A 121 -0.36 5.39 16.75
CA LEU A 121 -1.19 4.40 16.03
C LEU A 121 -1.99 5.09 14.94
N ALA A 122 -2.01 4.52 13.73
CA ALA A 122 -3.03 4.87 12.75
C ALA A 122 -4.38 4.19 13.09
N ARG A 123 -5.03 4.72 14.15
CA ARG A 123 -6.45 4.61 14.61
C ARG A 123 -6.94 3.22 15.01
N ASP A 124 -7.80 2.93 16.01
CA ASP A 124 -8.61 3.70 16.96
C ASP A 124 -8.27 3.29 18.41
N LEU A 125 -8.81 4.03 19.39
CA LEU A 125 -8.78 3.65 20.80
C LEU A 125 -9.38 2.26 21.07
N LYS A 126 -9.06 1.73 22.26
CA LYS A 126 -9.81 0.64 22.88
C LYS A 126 -11.31 0.93 22.77
N GLN A 127 -12.00 0.07 22.02
CA GLN A 127 -13.46 0.01 21.97
C GLN A 127 -14.05 0.09 23.38
N SER A 128 -15.14 0.84 23.54
CA SER A 128 -15.91 0.85 24.78
C SER A 128 -16.41 -0.56 25.10
N LYS A 129 -16.78 -0.84 26.36
CA LYS A 129 -17.35 -2.15 26.72
C LYS A 129 -18.56 -2.50 25.84
N ALA A 130 -19.44 -1.54 25.58
CA ALA A 130 -20.58 -1.70 24.69
C ALA A 130 -20.15 -2.04 23.24
N GLN A 131 -19.13 -1.36 22.70
CA GLN A 131 -18.60 -1.67 21.36
C GLN A 131 -17.93 -3.04 21.29
N LYS A 132 -17.22 -3.47 22.34
CA LYS A 132 -16.64 -4.82 22.43
C LYS A 132 -17.71 -5.90 22.54
N ASP A 133 -18.74 -5.65 23.33
CA ASP A 133 -19.86 -6.58 23.49
C ASP A 133 -20.63 -6.70 22.18
N GLU A 134 -20.86 -5.60 21.48
CA GLU A 134 -21.47 -5.57 20.15
C GLU A 134 -20.62 -6.30 19.10
N GLU A 135 -19.31 -6.07 19.09
CA GLU A 135 -18.42 -6.82 18.19
C GLU A 135 -18.34 -8.30 18.53
N ARG A 136 -18.36 -8.65 19.82
CA ARG A 136 -18.37 -10.04 20.27
C ARG A 136 -19.66 -10.72 19.83
N LYS A 137 -20.82 -10.07 19.98
CA LYS A 137 -22.11 -10.54 19.47
C LYS A 137 -22.06 -10.72 17.96
N ARG A 138 -21.65 -9.69 17.22
CA ARG A 138 -21.53 -9.73 15.75
C ARG A 138 -20.59 -10.84 15.27
N LYS A 139 -19.45 -11.06 15.96
CA LYS A 139 -18.52 -12.16 15.64
C LYS A 139 -19.14 -13.53 15.92
N ALA A 140 -19.81 -13.69 17.05
CA ALA A 140 -20.49 -14.94 17.39
C ALA A 140 -21.63 -15.26 16.41
N GLU A 141 -22.42 -14.25 16.02
CA GLU A 141 -23.47 -14.38 15.00
C GLU A 141 -22.89 -14.74 13.64
N ASN A 142 -21.83 -14.07 13.20
CA ASN A 142 -21.13 -14.40 11.97
C ASN A 142 -20.57 -15.83 11.99
N GLN A 143 -20.01 -16.27 13.13
CA GLN A 143 -19.49 -17.64 13.27
C GLN A 143 -20.62 -18.68 13.18
N ARG A 144 -21.73 -18.46 13.90
CA ARG A 144 -22.91 -19.34 13.83
C ARG A 144 -23.50 -19.39 12.42
N ARG A 145 -23.60 -18.24 11.76
CA ARG A 145 -24.09 -18.14 10.38
C ARG A 145 -23.18 -18.91 9.42
N ASN A 146 -21.87 -18.74 9.53
CA ASN A 146 -20.90 -19.44 8.68
C ASN A 146 -20.92 -20.95 8.93
N GLU A 147 -21.14 -21.40 10.17
CA GLU A 147 -21.27 -22.84 10.46
C GLU A 147 -22.50 -23.43 9.80
N ARG A 148 -23.66 -22.78 9.94
CA ARG A 148 -24.89 -23.16 9.22
C ARG A 148 -24.69 -23.19 7.71
N HIS A 149 -23.99 -22.20 7.15
CA HIS A 149 -23.66 -22.19 5.71
C HIS A 149 -22.79 -23.38 5.32
N ARG A 150 -21.80 -23.76 6.15
CA ARG A 150 -20.98 -24.96 5.88
C ARG A 150 -21.81 -26.22 5.85
N GLU A 151 -22.74 -26.41 6.79
CA GLU A 151 -23.62 -27.58 6.81
C GLU A 151 -24.45 -27.69 5.53
N ILE A 152 -25.09 -26.58 5.13
CA ILE A 152 -25.91 -26.54 3.90
C ILE A 152 -25.05 -26.81 2.65
N ILE A 153 -23.87 -26.20 2.55
CA ILE A 153 -22.99 -26.40 1.40
C ILE A 153 -22.47 -27.84 1.35
N ALA A 154 -22.09 -28.39 2.50
CA ALA A 154 -21.62 -29.76 2.64
C ALA A 154 -22.68 -30.77 2.15
N GLU A 155 -23.95 -30.56 2.54
CA GLU A 155 -25.08 -31.35 2.09
C GLU A 155 -25.28 -31.26 0.57
N ILE A 156 -25.31 -30.05 0.01
CA ILE A 156 -25.55 -29.84 -1.44
C ILE A 156 -24.42 -30.42 -2.29
N LEU A 157 -23.17 -30.28 -1.85
CA LEU A 157 -22.00 -30.75 -2.59
C LEU A 157 -21.66 -32.22 -2.30
N GLY A 158 -22.30 -32.86 -1.31
CA GLY A 158 -21.99 -34.22 -0.90
C GLY A 158 -20.57 -34.36 -0.31
N VAL A 159 -20.08 -33.34 0.40
CA VAL A 159 -18.74 -33.29 0.99
C VAL A 159 -18.82 -33.11 2.50
N SER A 160 -17.71 -33.34 3.22
CA SER A 160 -17.66 -33.01 4.65
C SER A 160 -17.62 -31.49 4.88
N THR A 161 -18.09 -31.01 6.03
CA THR A 161 -18.07 -29.58 6.40
C THR A 161 -16.67 -28.96 6.38
N HIS A 162 -15.63 -29.77 6.62
CA HIS A 162 -14.23 -29.35 6.55
C HIS A 162 -13.71 -29.14 5.12
N GLN A 163 -14.35 -29.76 4.13
CA GLN A 163 -13.99 -29.63 2.71
C GLN A 163 -14.71 -28.45 2.03
N VAL A 164 -15.62 -27.78 2.73
CA VAL A 164 -16.32 -26.59 2.22
C VAL A 164 -15.34 -25.43 2.05
N ARG A 165 -15.23 -24.91 0.83
CA ARG A 165 -14.30 -23.82 0.53
C ARG A 165 -14.83 -22.50 1.04
N ARG A 166 -13.90 -21.59 1.38
CA ARG A 166 -14.23 -20.22 1.81
C ARG A 166 -15.06 -19.47 0.78
N ASP A 167 -14.77 -19.65 -0.50
CA ASP A 167 -15.48 -18.99 -1.60
C ASP A 167 -16.93 -19.46 -1.71
N ASP A 168 -17.21 -20.73 -1.41
CA ASP A 168 -18.58 -21.26 -1.40
C ASP A 168 -19.40 -20.64 -0.25
N ILE A 169 -18.79 -20.45 0.93
CA ILE A 169 -19.42 -19.71 2.05
C ILE A 169 -19.69 -18.26 1.64
N GLN A 170 -18.71 -17.62 0.99
CA GLN A 170 -18.87 -16.24 0.53
C GLN A 170 -20.00 -16.12 -0.51
N LYS A 171 -20.15 -17.09 -1.42
CA LYS A 171 -21.26 -17.15 -2.36
C LYS A 171 -22.61 -17.19 -1.64
N VAL A 172 -22.77 -18.02 -0.61
CA VAL A 172 -24.02 -18.10 0.16
C VAL A 172 -24.33 -16.79 0.89
N VAL A 173 -23.32 -16.15 1.50
CA VAL A 173 -23.49 -14.82 2.13
C VAL A 173 -23.97 -13.80 1.12
N LEU A 174 -23.33 -13.71 -0.05
CA LEU A 174 -23.68 -12.77 -1.11
C LEU A 174 -25.06 -13.08 -1.72
N TRP A 175 -25.45 -14.35 -1.77
CA TRP A 175 -26.75 -14.80 -2.27
C TRP A 175 -27.89 -14.41 -1.31
N GLU A 176 -27.70 -14.58 0.01
CA GLU A 176 -28.66 -14.11 1.02
C GLU A 176 -28.84 -12.58 0.99
N GLU A 177 -27.81 -11.84 0.56
CA GLU A 177 -27.87 -10.37 0.42
C GLU A 177 -28.61 -9.90 -0.84
N LEU A 178 -28.88 -10.78 -1.82
CA LEU A 178 -29.64 -10.41 -3.02
C LEU A 178 -31.09 -10.05 -2.66
N HIS A 179 -31.69 -10.83 -1.77
CA HIS A 179 -33.06 -10.64 -1.32
C HIS A 179 -33.34 -11.44 -0.03
N ARG A 180 -34.23 -10.92 0.82
CA ARG A 180 -34.62 -11.57 2.08
C ARG A 180 -35.34 -12.90 1.85
N ASP A 181 -36.31 -12.88 0.94
CA ASP A 181 -37.03 -14.07 0.48
C ASP A 181 -36.13 -14.91 -0.46
N PRO A 182 -35.83 -16.18 -0.11
CA PRO A 182 -35.08 -17.10 -0.97
C PRO A 182 -35.67 -17.29 -2.37
N LEU A 183 -37.00 -17.18 -2.53
CA LEU A 183 -37.69 -17.36 -3.80
C LEU A 183 -37.50 -16.16 -4.76
N GLU A 184 -37.02 -15.03 -4.24
CA GLU A 184 -36.77 -13.82 -5.03
C GLU A 184 -35.28 -13.49 -5.18
N ARG A 185 -34.38 -14.42 -4.79
CA ARG A 185 -32.94 -14.25 -4.95
C ARG A 185 -32.54 -14.40 -6.41
N ARG A 186 -32.57 -13.27 -7.11
CA ARG A 186 -32.31 -13.16 -8.55
C ARG A 186 -30.94 -12.55 -8.82
N CYS A 187 -30.33 -12.99 -9.92
CA CYS A 187 -29.16 -12.35 -10.50
C CYS A 187 -29.38 -10.84 -10.60
N PRO A 188 -28.48 -10.01 -10.03
CA PRO A 188 -28.69 -8.56 -10.00
C PRO A 188 -28.85 -7.97 -11.40
N TYR A 189 -28.10 -8.50 -12.36
CA TYR A 189 -28.06 -7.99 -13.72
C TYR A 189 -29.18 -8.60 -14.58
N SER A 190 -29.22 -9.93 -14.75
CA SER A 190 -30.18 -10.58 -15.66
C SER A 190 -31.59 -10.80 -15.08
N GLY A 191 -31.77 -10.73 -13.76
CA GLY A 191 -33.06 -10.99 -13.11
C GLY A 191 -33.46 -12.48 -13.04
N GLU A 192 -32.65 -13.38 -13.60
CA GLU A 192 -32.84 -14.83 -13.49
C GLU A 192 -32.70 -15.28 -12.04
N MET A 193 -33.59 -16.16 -11.59
CA MET A 193 -33.54 -16.73 -10.25
C MET A 193 -32.27 -17.58 -10.08
N ILE A 194 -31.57 -17.42 -8.96
CA ILE A 194 -30.42 -18.24 -8.60
C ILE A 194 -30.85 -19.15 -7.46
N SER A 195 -30.99 -20.45 -7.71
CA SER A 195 -31.20 -21.42 -6.64
C SER A 195 -29.90 -21.65 -5.85
N ILE A 196 -30.02 -22.17 -4.63
CA ILE A 196 -28.84 -22.49 -3.82
C ILE A 196 -27.98 -23.60 -4.43
N GLN A 197 -28.59 -24.54 -5.18
CA GLN A 197 -27.86 -25.55 -5.93
C GLN A 197 -27.09 -24.90 -7.10
N GLN A 198 -27.75 -24.01 -7.86
CA GLN A 198 -27.12 -23.32 -8.98
C GLN A 198 -25.98 -22.40 -8.54
N LEU A 199 -26.12 -21.72 -7.40
CA LEU A 199 -25.11 -20.85 -6.79
C LEU A 199 -23.73 -21.53 -6.66
N LEU A 200 -23.74 -22.81 -6.29
CA LEU A 200 -22.54 -23.60 -6.04
C LEU A 200 -21.93 -24.21 -7.31
N THR A 201 -22.55 -23.99 -8.47
CA THR A 201 -21.99 -24.38 -9.78
C THR A 201 -21.09 -23.30 -10.39
N PRO A 202 -20.31 -23.62 -11.43
CA PRO A 202 -19.55 -22.62 -12.20
C PRO A 202 -20.41 -21.61 -12.96
N SER A 203 -21.74 -21.78 -13.05
CA SER A 203 -22.61 -20.82 -13.75
C SER A 203 -22.78 -19.49 -13.00
N VAL A 204 -22.45 -19.46 -11.71
CA VAL A 204 -22.52 -18.29 -10.83
C VAL A 204 -21.12 -17.95 -10.31
N GLU A 205 -20.78 -16.66 -10.35
CA GLU A 205 -19.48 -16.14 -9.92
C GLU A 205 -19.65 -14.99 -8.91
N ILE A 206 -18.62 -14.80 -8.09
CA ILE A 206 -18.47 -13.59 -7.28
C ILE A 206 -17.83 -12.54 -8.18
N GLU A 207 -18.50 -11.41 -8.36
CA GLU A 207 -18.09 -10.31 -9.23
C GLU A 207 -18.02 -9.00 -8.43
N HIS A 208 -17.16 -8.08 -8.88
CA HIS A 208 -17.10 -6.72 -8.34
C HIS A 208 -18.15 -5.82 -9.03
N ILE A 209 -19.04 -5.21 -8.23
CA ILE A 209 -20.08 -4.30 -8.70
C ILE A 209 -19.43 -3.11 -9.42
N LEU A 210 -18.50 -2.42 -8.76
CA LEU A 210 -17.60 -1.45 -9.39
C LEU A 210 -16.29 -2.13 -9.79
N PRO A 211 -15.71 -1.82 -10.98
CA PRO A 211 -14.50 -2.47 -11.46
C PRO A 211 -13.35 -2.44 -10.45
N PHE A 212 -12.83 -3.62 -10.08
CA PHE A 212 -11.68 -3.72 -9.15
C PHE A 212 -10.44 -3.01 -9.71
N SER A 213 -10.20 -3.07 -11.02
CA SER A 213 -9.06 -2.38 -11.66
C SER A 213 -9.09 -0.86 -11.48
N GLN A 214 -10.26 -0.27 -11.23
CA GLN A 214 -10.43 1.18 -11.06
C GLN A 214 -10.56 1.57 -9.57
N THR A 215 -11.22 0.73 -8.78
CA THR A 215 -11.53 1.02 -7.37
C THR A 215 -10.53 0.40 -6.39
N LEU A 216 -9.84 -0.66 -6.81
CA LEU A 216 -9.11 -1.60 -5.96
C LEU A 216 -9.93 -2.13 -4.78
N ASP A 217 -11.25 -1.96 -4.75
CA ASP A 217 -12.12 -2.28 -3.61
C ASP A 217 -12.53 -3.75 -3.63
N ASP A 218 -11.84 -4.57 -2.84
CA ASP A 218 -12.14 -6.01 -2.67
C ASP A 218 -13.10 -6.30 -1.50
N SER A 219 -13.71 -5.27 -0.91
CA SER A 219 -14.61 -5.42 0.23
C SER A 219 -15.89 -6.17 -0.17
N LEU A 220 -16.56 -6.77 0.83
CA LEU A 220 -17.86 -7.40 0.61
C LEU A 220 -18.90 -6.42 0.04
N ASN A 221 -18.80 -5.12 0.37
CA ASN A 221 -19.70 -4.09 -0.15
C ASN A 221 -19.53 -3.83 -1.66
N ASN A 222 -18.39 -4.21 -2.24
CA ASN A 222 -18.19 -4.15 -3.68
C ASN A 222 -18.40 -5.49 -4.37
N LYS A 223 -18.74 -6.57 -3.66
CA LYS A 223 -18.93 -7.91 -4.23
C LYS A 223 -20.40 -8.28 -4.31
N THR A 224 -20.78 -9.03 -5.33
CA THR A 224 -22.09 -9.68 -5.45
C THR A 224 -21.94 -11.03 -6.13
N VAL A 225 -22.93 -11.91 -6.00
CA VAL A 225 -23.05 -13.08 -6.89
C VAL A 225 -23.88 -12.72 -8.11
N SER A 226 -23.49 -13.23 -9.27
CA SER A 226 -24.20 -13.03 -10.54
C SER A 226 -23.95 -14.21 -11.48
N LEU A 227 -24.84 -14.42 -12.44
CA LEU A 227 -24.59 -15.35 -13.53
C LEU A 227 -23.35 -14.94 -14.33
N ARG A 228 -22.51 -15.91 -14.66
CA ARG A 228 -21.27 -15.73 -15.45
C ARG A 228 -21.56 -15.06 -16.80
N SER A 229 -22.69 -15.37 -17.42
CA SER A 229 -23.13 -14.73 -18.68
C SER A 229 -23.28 -13.22 -18.52
N ALA A 230 -23.95 -12.77 -17.46
CA ALA A 230 -24.16 -11.36 -17.18
C ALA A 230 -22.86 -10.64 -16.77
N VAL A 231 -21.99 -11.30 -15.99
CA VAL A 231 -20.67 -10.76 -15.62
C VAL A 231 -19.81 -10.53 -16.87
N ARG A 232 -19.82 -11.47 -17.83
CA ARG A 232 -19.09 -11.33 -19.09
C ARG A 232 -19.55 -10.15 -19.94
N ILE A 233 -20.85 -9.83 -19.91
CA ILE A 233 -21.42 -8.67 -20.60
C ILE A 233 -21.01 -7.38 -19.91
N LYS A 234 -21.08 -7.33 -18.57
CA LYS A 234 -20.63 -6.16 -17.78
C LYS A 234 -19.14 -5.85 -17.98
N GLY A 235 -18.30 -6.88 -17.97
CA GLY A 235 -16.85 -6.72 -18.10
C GLY A 235 -16.26 -5.72 -17.08
N ASN A 236 -15.25 -4.97 -17.49
CA ASN A 236 -14.55 -3.99 -16.63
C ASN A 236 -15.27 -2.63 -16.52
N GLN A 237 -16.60 -2.62 -16.59
CA GLN A 237 -17.46 -1.44 -16.51
C GLN A 237 -18.30 -1.43 -15.22
N THR A 238 -18.80 -0.25 -14.84
CA THR A 238 -19.84 -0.13 -13.80
C THR A 238 -21.19 -0.65 -14.30
N PRO A 239 -22.16 -0.96 -13.42
CA PRO A 239 -23.48 -1.43 -13.86
C PRO A 239 -24.20 -0.41 -14.74
N PHE A 240 -24.04 0.89 -14.45
CA PHE A 240 -24.58 1.96 -15.29
C PHE A 240 -23.92 2.02 -16.66
N GLU A 241 -22.59 1.90 -16.74
CA GLU A 241 -21.90 1.90 -18.02
C GLU A 241 -22.26 0.70 -18.89
N ALA A 242 -22.38 -0.48 -18.27
CA ALA A 242 -22.69 -1.72 -18.97
C ALA A 242 -24.14 -1.80 -19.45
N PHE A 243 -25.10 -1.37 -18.61
CA PHE A 243 -26.52 -1.63 -18.85
C PHE A 243 -27.38 -0.35 -18.93
N GLY A 244 -26.90 0.78 -18.41
CA GLY A 244 -27.67 2.04 -18.35
C GLY A 244 -27.34 3.03 -19.46
N LYS A 245 -26.13 3.01 -20.03
CA LYS A 245 -25.73 3.89 -21.15
C LYS A 245 -26.29 3.44 -22.50
N HIS A 246 -26.51 2.15 -22.67
CA HIS A 246 -26.94 1.54 -23.92
C HIS A 246 -27.98 0.47 -23.63
N ASN A 247 -28.93 0.26 -24.55
CA ASN A 247 -29.90 -0.82 -24.43
C ASN A 247 -29.22 -2.15 -24.73
N VAL A 248 -29.20 -3.07 -23.76
CA VAL A 248 -28.64 -4.42 -23.91
C VAL A 248 -29.80 -5.41 -23.87
N GLN A 249 -29.98 -6.17 -24.96
CA GLN A 249 -31.08 -7.12 -25.07
C GLN A 249 -31.09 -8.11 -23.90
N GLY A 250 -32.22 -8.21 -23.20
CA GLY A 250 -32.37 -9.06 -22.01
C GLY A 250 -31.96 -8.42 -20.68
N PHE A 251 -31.53 -7.15 -20.68
CA PHE A 251 -31.11 -6.42 -19.48
C PHE A 251 -31.80 -5.05 -19.41
N ASP A 252 -32.76 -4.92 -18.50
CA ASP A 252 -33.40 -3.63 -18.21
C ASP A 252 -32.77 -2.98 -16.98
N TYR A 253 -32.07 -1.87 -17.18
CA TYR A 253 -31.39 -1.12 -16.12
C TYR A 253 -32.34 -0.62 -15.02
N ALA A 254 -33.59 -0.27 -15.34
CA ALA A 254 -34.55 0.14 -14.32
C ALA A 254 -34.83 -1.00 -13.34
N THR A 255 -35.00 -2.22 -13.85
CA THR A 255 -35.19 -3.41 -13.01
C THR A 255 -33.91 -3.81 -12.27
N ILE A 256 -32.72 -3.56 -12.84
CA ILE A 256 -31.43 -3.76 -12.14
C ILE A 256 -31.36 -2.86 -10.90
N LEU A 257 -31.73 -1.58 -11.05
CA LEU A 257 -31.77 -0.64 -9.93
C LEU A 257 -32.79 -1.07 -8.87
N GLN A 258 -33.97 -1.53 -9.29
CA GLN A 258 -34.99 -2.05 -8.37
C GLN A 258 -34.49 -3.28 -7.60
N ARG A 259 -33.81 -4.23 -8.25
CA ARG A 259 -33.19 -5.36 -7.53
C ARG A 259 -32.10 -4.89 -6.57
N ALA A 260 -31.31 -3.89 -6.96
CA ALA A 260 -30.25 -3.36 -6.13
C ALA A 260 -30.78 -2.68 -4.86
N THR A 261 -32.00 -2.12 -4.83
CA THR A 261 -32.57 -1.51 -3.62
C THR A 261 -32.87 -2.52 -2.51
N GLU A 262 -33.04 -3.80 -2.86
CA GLU A 262 -33.25 -4.89 -1.90
C GLU A 262 -31.95 -5.36 -1.22
N MET A 263 -30.80 -4.98 -1.78
CA MET A 263 -29.48 -5.30 -1.24
C MET A 263 -29.07 -4.35 -0.09
N PRO A 264 -28.05 -4.70 0.71
CA PRO A 264 -27.50 -3.79 1.70
C PRO A 264 -27.15 -2.41 1.11
N LYS A 265 -27.46 -1.34 1.86
CA LYS A 265 -27.28 0.06 1.40
C LYS A 265 -25.87 0.35 0.87
N GLY A 266 -24.83 -0.26 1.46
CA GLY A 266 -23.43 -0.11 1.03
C GLY A 266 -23.12 -0.72 -0.36
N LYS A 267 -24.01 -1.57 -0.88
CA LYS A 267 -23.97 -2.14 -2.23
C LYS A 267 -24.91 -1.41 -3.18
N ALA A 268 -26.14 -1.17 -2.73
CA ALA A 268 -27.23 -0.65 -3.56
C ALA A 268 -26.83 0.60 -4.37
N TYR A 269 -26.18 1.58 -3.72
CA TYR A 269 -25.80 2.83 -4.39
C TYR A 269 -24.77 2.63 -5.52
N ARG A 270 -24.00 1.53 -5.50
CA ARG A 270 -22.95 1.26 -6.50
C ARG A 270 -23.51 0.86 -7.87
N PHE A 271 -24.80 0.49 -7.92
CA PHE A 271 -25.51 0.22 -9.16
C PHE A 271 -26.03 1.50 -9.85
N ALA A 272 -26.14 2.61 -9.11
CA ALA A 272 -26.68 3.87 -9.60
C ALA A 272 -25.77 4.55 -10.65
N PRO A 273 -26.31 5.49 -11.47
CA PRO A 273 -25.53 6.21 -12.48
C PRO A 273 -24.30 6.94 -11.94
N ASP A 274 -24.42 7.47 -10.73
CA ASP A 274 -23.36 8.16 -9.99
C ASP A 274 -22.66 7.26 -8.96
N GLY A 275 -22.84 5.93 -9.03
CA GLY A 275 -22.32 4.97 -8.06
C GLY A 275 -20.80 5.05 -7.87
N MET A 276 -20.04 5.18 -8.97
CA MET A 276 -18.59 5.40 -8.93
C MET A 276 -18.22 6.74 -8.31
N GLN A 277 -18.97 7.81 -8.59
CA GLN A 277 -18.71 9.14 -8.04
C GLN A 277 -19.02 9.20 -6.54
N ARG A 278 -20.11 8.55 -6.11
CA ARG A 278 -20.46 8.39 -4.69
C ARG A 278 -19.41 7.58 -3.96
N TRP A 279 -18.92 6.50 -4.57
CA TRP A 279 -17.82 5.72 -4.03
C TRP A 279 -16.56 6.59 -3.89
N LEU A 280 -16.11 7.29 -4.93
CA LEU A 280 -14.95 8.21 -4.86
C LEU A 280 -15.08 9.31 -3.79
N LYS A 281 -16.30 9.82 -3.55
CA LYS A 281 -16.58 10.81 -2.50
C LYS A 281 -16.59 10.18 -1.09
N ALA A 282 -17.02 8.94 -0.98
CA ALA A 282 -17.11 8.19 0.27
C ALA A 282 -15.79 7.49 0.65
N ASP A 283 -14.89 7.25 -0.32
CA ASP A 283 -13.76 6.34 -0.18
C ASP A 283 -12.57 6.91 0.62
N LYS A 284 -12.84 7.11 1.92
CA LYS A 284 -11.86 7.01 3.00
C LYS A 284 -11.53 5.53 3.32
N GLU A 285 -11.96 4.55 2.50
CA GLU A 285 -11.80 3.11 2.74
C GLU A 285 -10.63 2.46 1.95
N PHE A 286 -10.10 3.05 0.88
CA PHE A 286 -8.74 2.75 0.39
C PHE A 286 -7.70 2.97 1.51
N LEU A 287 -7.93 4.02 2.31
CA LEU A 287 -7.22 4.29 3.56
C LEU A 287 -7.37 3.15 4.56
N ALA A 288 -8.43 2.35 4.56
CA ALA A 288 -8.66 1.27 5.54
C ALA A 288 -7.69 0.08 5.38
N ARG A 289 -7.22 -0.21 4.15
CA ARG A 289 -6.17 -1.20 3.89
C ARG A 289 -4.80 -0.68 4.34
N ALA A 290 -4.49 0.57 4.02
CA ALA A 290 -3.33 1.27 4.56
C ALA A 290 -3.37 1.39 6.09
N LEU A 291 -4.56 1.60 6.70
CA LEU A 291 -4.83 1.73 8.13
C LEU A 291 -4.73 0.38 8.88
N ASN A 292 -5.23 -0.72 8.29
CA ASN A 292 -5.04 -2.06 8.87
C ASN A 292 -3.56 -2.45 8.86
N ASP A 293 -2.84 -2.12 7.78
CA ASP A 293 -1.39 -2.27 7.71
C ASP A 293 -0.69 -1.35 8.72
N THR A 294 -1.11 -0.09 8.88
CA THR A 294 -0.49 0.80 9.88
C THR A 294 -0.76 0.39 11.33
N ARG A 295 -1.92 -0.20 11.67
CA ARG A 295 -2.20 -0.75 13.02
C ARG A 295 -1.26 -1.89 13.38
N TYR A 296 -1.01 -2.77 12.42
CA TYR A 296 -0.05 -3.86 12.57
C TYR A 296 1.37 -3.30 12.67
N ILE A 297 1.74 -2.36 11.79
CA ILE A 297 3.04 -1.66 11.80
C ILE A 297 3.30 -1.01 13.15
N SER A 298 2.42 -0.14 13.68
CA SER A 298 2.72 0.57 14.93
C SER A 298 2.89 -0.37 16.14
N ARG A 299 2.18 -1.50 16.17
CA ARG A 299 2.39 -2.53 17.23
C ARG A 299 3.74 -3.21 17.11
N ILE A 300 4.15 -3.53 15.88
CA ILE A 300 5.43 -4.17 15.61
C ILE A 300 6.58 -3.18 15.81
N VAL A 301 6.44 -1.95 15.34
CA VAL A 301 7.40 -0.87 15.56
C VAL A 301 7.60 -0.66 17.06
N ARG A 302 6.54 -0.68 17.88
CA ARG A 302 6.68 -0.60 19.34
C ARG A 302 7.55 -1.74 19.89
N GLU A 303 7.27 -2.99 19.51
CA GLU A 303 8.04 -4.17 19.94
C GLU A 303 9.50 -4.13 19.46
N TYR A 304 9.70 -3.58 18.26
CA TYR A 304 11.01 -3.43 17.66
C TYR A 304 11.83 -2.33 18.33
N VAL A 305 11.22 -1.17 18.60
CA VAL A 305 11.90 -0.03 19.21
C VAL A 305 12.09 -0.21 20.71
N SER A 306 11.30 -1.08 21.36
CA SER A 306 11.58 -1.44 22.76
C SER A 306 12.91 -2.17 22.96
N GLN A 307 13.57 -2.65 21.89
CA GLN A 307 14.92 -3.22 21.97
C GLN A 307 15.99 -2.16 22.29
N ILE A 308 15.72 -0.90 21.96
CA ILE A 308 16.62 0.21 22.28
C ILE A 308 16.05 0.99 23.48
N CYS A 309 14.75 1.19 23.61
CA CYS A 309 14.18 1.93 24.76
C CYS A 309 13.20 1.05 25.56
N PRO A 310 13.69 0.06 26.34
CA PRO A 310 12.82 -0.78 27.15
C PRO A 310 12.14 0.05 28.24
N TYR A 311 10.91 -0.34 28.62
CA TYR A 311 10.07 0.31 29.65
C TYR A 311 9.56 1.73 29.38
N LYS A 312 10.19 2.52 28.48
CA LYS A 312 9.74 3.86 28.09
C LYS A 312 9.37 3.98 26.60
N THR A 313 9.01 2.85 25.97
CA THR A 313 8.36 2.86 24.65
C THR A 313 6.83 2.79 24.82
N ARG A 314 6.16 3.91 24.52
CA ARG A 314 4.70 4.03 24.60
C ARG A 314 4.07 4.28 23.24
N VAL A 315 2.75 4.12 23.21
CA VAL A 315 1.96 4.23 22.00
C VAL A 315 0.78 5.16 22.25
N ILE A 316 0.51 6.08 21.33
CA ILE A 316 -0.61 7.02 21.45
C ILE A 316 -1.63 6.90 20.31
N PRO A 317 -2.94 7.07 20.59
CA PRO A 317 -3.96 7.05 19.54
C PRO A 317 -3.92 8.32 18.69
N GLY A 318 -4.02 8.19 17.35
CA GLY A 318 -4.02 9.37 16.48
C GLY A 318 -5.21 10.34 16.66
N GLN A 319 -6.30 9.91 17.32
CA GLN A 319 -7.36 10.83 17.73
C GLN A 319 -6.86 11.84 18.76
N LEU A 320 -6.07 11.40 19.74
CA LEU A 320 -5.47 12.29 20.74
C LEU A 320 -4.53 13.28 20.05
N THR A 321 -3.67 12.80 19.13
CA THR A 321 -2.79 13.67 18.33
C THR A 321 -3.59 14.74 17.60
N ALA A 322 -4.71 14.38 16.97
CA ALA A 322 -5.54 15.34 16.23
C ALA A 322 -6.15 16.42 17.14
N MET A 323 -6.67 16.03 18.31
CA MET A 323 -7.25 16.97 19.28
C MET A 323 -6.19 17.92 19.84
N LEU A 324 -5.04 17.39 20.24
CA LEU A 324 -3.93 18.19 20.77
C LEU A 324 -3.33 19.12 19.71
N ARG A 325 -3.19 18.65 18.47
CA ARG A 325 -2.72 19.49 17.35
C ARG A 325 -3.63 20.70 17.13
N ALA A 326 -4.94 20.51 17.22
CA ALA A 326 -5.90 21.60 17.15
C ALA A 326 -5.77 22.55 18.35
N LYS A 327 -5.72 22.00 19.57
CA LYS A 327 -5.59 22.77 20.82
C LYS A 327 -4.32 23.64 20.86
N PHE A 328 -3.20 23.11 20.39
CA PHE A 328 -1.93 23.83 20.35
C PHE A 328 -1.83 24.81 19.17
N GLY A 329 -2.89 24.96 18.37
CA GLY A 329 -2.90 25.86 17.20
C GLY A 329 -1.95 25.41 16.08
N LEU A 330 -1.57 24.12 16.06
CA LEU A 330 -0.55 23.61 15.15
C LEU A 330 -1.10 23.25 13.76
N ASN A 331 -2.42 23.16 13.58
CA ASN A 331 -3.01 22.96 12.24
C ASN A 331 -2.63 24.10 11.27
N ALA A 332 -2.58 25.33 11.79
CA ALA A 332 -2.25 26.53 11.04
C ALA A 332 -0.74 26.72 10.77
N VAL A 333 0.13 25.79 11.20
CA VAL A 333 1.58 25.88 10.91
C VAL A 333 1.87 25.64 9.44
N LEU A 334 1.11 24.75 8.80
CA LEU A 334 1.24 24.43 7.37
C LEU A 334 -0.08 24.59 6.59
N GLY A 335 -1.22 24.72 7.28
CA GLY A 335 -2.53 24.87 6.65
C GLY A 335 -3.03 26.30 6.61
N HIS A 336 -3.87 26.56 5.62
CA HIS A 336 -4.68 27.77 5.52
C HIS A 336 -5.95 27.57 6.36
N GLU A 337 -6.44 28.65 7.00
CA GLU A 337 -7.73 28.67 7.74
C GLU A 337 -7.87 27.69 8.92
N GLY A 338 -6.75 27.19 9.47
CA GLY A 338 -6.77 26.35 10.68
C GLY A 338 -7.08 24.86 10.44
N GLU A 339 -7.16 24.42 9.18
CA GLU A 339 -7.26 23.02 8.81
C GLU A 339 -5.88 22.35 8.63
N LYS A 340 -5.82 21.02 8.76
CA LYS A 340 -4.57 20.27 8.53
C LYS A 340 -4.26 20.21 7.04
N ASN A 341 -3.14 20.80 6.62
CA ASN A 341 -2.61 20.62 5.27
C ASN A 341 -2.09 19.19 5.06
N ARG A 342 -2.69 18.44 4.13
CA ARG A 342 -2.25 17.09 3.71
C ARG A 342 -1.47 17.12 2.40
N GLU A 343 -1.31 18.28 1.82
CA GLU A 343 -0.60 18.53 0.57
C GLU A 343 0.89 18.82 0.78
N ASP A 344 1.32 18.93 2.05
CA ASP A 344 2.71 19.15 2.45
C ASP A 344 3.19 18.02 3.37
N HIS A 345 4.22 17.26 2.98
CA HIS A 345 4.78 16.14 3.74
C HIS A 345 5.23 16.50 5.16
N ARG A 346 5.57 17.75 5.43
CA ARG A 346 6.04 18.21 6.75
C ARG A 346 4.94 18.16 7.81
N HIS A 347 3.67 17.94 7.45
CA HIS A 347 2.60 17.70 8.41
C HIS A 347 2.87 16.48 9.31
N HIS A 348 3.64 15.50 8.84
CA HIS A 348 4.08 14.36 9.66
C HIS A 348 5.01 14.80 10.81
N ALA A 349 5.85 15.80 10.58
CA ALA A 349 6.71 16.35 11.63
C ALA A 349 5.90 17.16 12.65
N VAL A 350 4.86 17.89 12.20
CA VAL A 350 3.90 18.55 13.11
C VAL A 350 3.22 17.54 14.02
N ASP A 351 2.77 16.41 13.47
CA ASP A 351 2.19 15.32 14.25
C ASP A 351 3.20 14.75 15.26
N ALA A 352 4.45 14.54 14.83
CA ALA A 352 5.52 14.04 15.70
C ALA A 352 5.82 15.00 16.87
N CYS A 353 5.79 16.33 16.65
CA CYS A 353 5.93 17.31 17.73
C CYS A 353 4.81 17.16 18.76
N VAL A 354 3.55 17.01 18.31
CA VAL A 354 2.41 16.78 19.21
C VAL A 354 2.59 15.50 20.00
N VAL A 355 2.97 14.41 19.34
CA VAL A 355 3.21 13.10 19.94
C VAL A 355 4.28 13.20 21.04
N ALA A 356 5.38 13.90 20.76
CA ALA A 356 6.55 14.01 21.63
C ALA A 356 6.26 14.70 22.98
N VAL A 357 5.32 15.64 23.02
CA VAL A 357 4.96 16.40 24.24
C VAL A 357 3.83 15.76 25.05
N THR A 358 3.28 14.63 24.62
CA THR A 358 2.28 13.88 25.41
C THR A 358 2.94 13.11 26.52
N ASP A 359 2.31 13.03 27.71
CA ASP A 359 2.77 12.19 28.82
C ASP A 359 1.83 11.00 29.13
N ARG A 360 2.27 10.13 30.04
CA ARG A 360 1.51 8.93 30.45
C ARG A 360 0.22 9.27 31.20
N ILE A 361 0.21 10.34 32.00
CA ILE A 361 -0.95 10.75 32.80
C ILE A 361 -2.05 11.23 31.86
N LEU A 362 -1.71 12.07 30.90
CA LEU A 362 -2.60 12.54 29.85
C LEU A 362 -3.20 11.36 29.07
N LEU A 363 -2.37 10.40 28.65
CA LEU A 363 -2.84 9.21 27.95
C LEU A 363 -3.81 8.38 28.80
N GLN A 364 -3.54 8.21 30.10
CA GLN A 364 -4.43 7.50 31.02
C GLN A 364 -5.76 8.23 31.22
N ARG A 365 -5.74 9.55 31.45
CA ARG A 365 -6.95 10.36 31.60
C ARG A 365 -7.80 10.32 30.33
N PHE A 366 -7.15 10.41 29.17
CA PHE A 366 -7.80 10.28 27.86
C PHE A 366 -8.42 8.89 27.67
N ALA A 367 -7.70 7.81 27.96
CA ALA A 367 -8.21 6.45 27.85
C ALA A 367 -9.43 6.20 28.78
N SER A 368 -9.39 6.71 30.01
CA SER A 368 -10.48 6.64 30.98
C SER A 368 -11.71 7.43 30.50
N ALA A 369 -11.50 8.65 29.99
CA ALA A 369 -12.57 9.48 29.44
C ALA A 369 -13.23 8.83 28.21
N SER A 370 -12.45 8.27 27.29
CA SER A 370 -12.98 7.56 26.11
C SER A 370 -13.76 6.29 26.45
N ALA A 371 -13.40 5.57 27.51
CA ALA A 371 -14.10 4.35 27.93
C ALA A 371 -15.51 4.63 28.49
N SER A 372 -15.76 5.84 28.99
CA SER A 372 -17.00 6.23 29.69
C SER A 372 -18.19 6.61 28.78
N ALA A 373 -18.04 6.52 27.46
CA ALA A 373 -19.04 6.85 26.44
C ALA A 373 -19.58 8.31 26.45
N ARG A 374 -18.90 9.25 27.11
CA ARG A 374 -19.25 10.69 27.10
C ARG A 374 -18.25 11.51 26.28
N ALA A 375 -18.53 11.73 24.99
CA ALA A 375 -17.71 12.57 24.11
C ALA A 375 -17.40 13.97 24.70
N ARG A 376 -18.38 14.59 25.39
CA ARG A 376 -18.22 15.91 26.05
C ARG A 376 -17.14 15.97 27.14
N GLN A 377 -16.73 14.85 27.73
CA GLN A 377 -15.65 14.84 28.72
C GLN A 377 -14.25 14.84 28.09
N LEU A 378 -14.13 14.38 26.84
CA LEU A 378 -12.86 14.38 26.09
C LEU A 378 -12.52 15.78 25.58
N ASP A 379 -13.51 16.49 25.04
CA ASP A 379 -13.31 17.84 24.52
C ASP A 379 -12.89 18.80 25.65
N ARG A 380 -13.57 18.76 26.80
CA ARG A 380 -13.20 19.54 28.01
C ARG A 380 -11.78 19.24 28.50
N LEU A 381 -11.37 17.97 28.52
CA LEU A 381 -10.03 17.58 28.97
C LEU A 381 -8.93 18.20 28.11
N VAL A 382 -9.20 18.39 26.82
CA VAL A 382 -8.26 19.00 25.87
C VAL A 382 -8.37 20.53 25.89
N GLU A 383 -9.57 21.10 26.06
CA GLU A 383 -9.80 22.54 26.18
C GLU A 383 -9.01 23.17 27.33
N ASP A 384 -8.90 22.51 28.47
CA ASP A 384 -8.19 23.02 29.65
C ASP A 384 -6.67 22.80 29.61
N MET A 385 -6.14 22.20 28.54
CA MET A 385 -4.72 21.86 28.47
C MET A 385 -3.85 23.11 28.23
N PRO A 386 -2.82 23.36 29.05
CA PRO A 386 -1.85 24.42 28.78
C PRO A 386 -0.99 24.06 27.56
N LEU A 387 -0.42 25.09 26.93
CA LEU A 387 0.66 24.85 25.97
C LEU A 387 1.85 24.18 26.69
N PRO A 388 2.62 23.30 26.02
CA PRO A 388 3.81 22.69 26.62
C PRO A 388 4.80 23.73 27.18
N TRP A 389 4.95 24.85 26.47
CA TRP A 389 5.58 26.09 26.95
C TRP A 389 5.03 27.28 26.15
N VAL A 390 5.28 28.50 26.62
CA VAL A 390 4.66 29.74 26.09
C VAL A 390 4.86 29.90 24.57
N THR A 391 6.08 29.66 24.08
CA THR A 391 6.45 29.82 22.66
C THR A 391 6.44 28.51 21.86
N TYR A 392 5.65 27.52 22.28
CA TYR A 392 5.66 26.17 21.67
C TYR A 392 5.34 26.21 20.18
N ARG A 393 4.30 26.96 19.81
CA ARG A 393 3.83 27.04 18.43
C ARG A 393 4.87 27.68 17.51
N GLU A 394 5.51 28.75 17.94
CA GLU A 394 6.54 29.47 17.20
C GLU A 394 7.78 28.59 17.01
N HIS A 395 8.16 27.83 18.04
CA HIS A 395 9.28 26.90 17.97
C HIS A 395 9.00 25.76 16.98
N VAL A 396 7.80 25.17 17.03
CA VAL A 396 7.37 24.14 16.06
C VAL A 396 7.34 24.71 14.64
N ALA A 397 6.76 25.90 14.46
CA ALA A 397 6.72 26.55 13.15
C ALA A 397 8.13 26.78 12.58
N ARG A 398 9.05 27.34 13.38
CA ARG A 398 10.44 27.55 12.97
C ARG A 398 11.13 26.23 12.59
N ALA A 399 10.96 25.19 13.40
CA ALA A 399 11.56 23.88 13.11
C ALA A 399 11.00 23.26 11.83
N VAL A 400 9.67 23.27 11.66
CA VAL A 400 8.98 22.69 10.51
C VAL A 400 9.35 23.39 9.21
N HIS A 401 9.47 24.72 9.20
CA HIS A 401 9.87 25.48 8.01
C HIS A 401 11.32 25.21 7.58
N ALA A 402 12.19 24.80 8.51
CA ALA A 402 13.57 24.44 8.23
C ALA A 402 13.74 22.99 7.69
N ILE A 403 12.72 22.13 7.79
CA ILE A 403 12.79 20.71 7.40
C ILE A 403 13.11 20.57 5.92
N LYS A 404 14.10 19.73 5.62
CA LYS A 404 14.35 19.18 4.28
C LYS A 404 13.80 17.75 4.25
N VAL A 405 12.71 17.56 3.51
CA VAL A 405 12.04 16.26 3.44
C VAL A 405 12.94 15.27 2.70
N SER A 406 13.32 14.19 3.39
CA SER A 406 14.05 13.07 2.79
C SER A 406 13.07 12.14 2.08
N HIS A 407 13.39 11.78 0.85
CA HIS A 407 12.64 10.81 0.06
C HIS A 407 13.53 9.59 -0.15
N ARG A 408 12.99 8.39 0.07
CA ARG A 408 13.73 7.15 -0.20
C ARG A 408 14.08 7.09 -1.69
N PRO A 409 15.37 7.01 -2.07
CA PRO A 409 15.74 6.83 -3.45
C PRO A 409 15.27 5.45 -3.94
N ASP A 410 14.75 5.39 -5.17
CA ASP A 410 14.41 4.12 -5.83
C ASP A 410 15.26 3.97 -7.10
N HIS A 411 16.42 3.33 -6.93
CA HIS A 411 17.46 3.24 -7.96
C HIS A 411 17.54 1.84 -8.58
N GLY A 412 16.56 0.98 -8.31
CA GLY A 412 16.44 -0.30 -9.00
C GLY A 412 16.09 -0.07 -10.47
N PHE A 413 16.73 -0.81 -11.37
CA PHE A 413 16.23 -0.94 -12.75
C PHE A 413 15.12 -1.99 -12.85
N GLU A 414 14.81 -2.65 -11.74
CA GLU A 414 13.84 -3.72 -11.66
C GLU A 414 12.41 -3.16 -11.58
N GLY A 415 11.74 -3.10 -12.73
CA GLY A 415 10.42 -2.48 -12.86
C GLY A 415 9.76 -2.81 -14.19
N ALA A 416 8.58 -2.25 -14.45
CA ALA A 416 7.86 -2.46 -15.70
C ALA A 416 8.68 -1.93 -16.89
N MET A 417 8.99 -2.79 -17.87
CA MET A 417 9.79 -2.42 -19.05
C MET A 417 8.98 -1.66 -20.10
N HIS A 418 7.70 -1.95 -20.20
CA HIS A 418 6.78 -1.42 -21.19
C HIS A 418 5.34 -1.57 -20.70
N ASN A 419 4.39 -0.93 -21.37
CA ASN A 419 2.96 -1.12 -21.08
C ASN A 419 2.46 -2.52 -21.48
N ASP A 420 1.28 -2.89 -20.99
CA ASP A 420 0.70 -4.22 -21.25
C ASP A 420 0.03 -4.34 -22.62
N THR A 421 -0.23 -3.22 -23.29
CA THR A 421 -0.90 -3.20 -24.60
C THR A 421 0.05 -3.67 -25.69
N ALA A 422 -0.28 -4.80 -26.33
CA ALA A 422 0.40 -5.26 -27.53
C ALA A 422 -0.11 -4.50 -28.76
N TYR A 423 0.78 -3.81 -29.44
CA TYR A 423 0.47 -3.10 -30.68
C TYR A 423 0.93 -3.91 -31.90
N GLY A 424 0.09 -3.96 -32.93
CA GLY A 424 0.50 -4.44 -34.24
C GLY A 424 1.31 -3.37 -34.96
N LEU A 425 2.33 -3.78 -35.72
CA LEU A 425 3.25 -2.87 -36.40
C LEU A 425 2.74 -2.57 -37.81
N GLY A 426 2.70 -1.28 -38.17
CA GLY A 426 2.38 -0.79 -39.51
C GLY A 426 3.58 -0.11 -40.19
N GLU A 427 3.35 0.47 -41.36
CA GLU A 427 4.37 1.22 -42.11
C GLU A 427 4.63 2.60 -41.49
N GLY A 428 5.82 3.16 -41.73
CA GLY A 428 6.16 4.53 -41.32
C GLY A 428 6.14 4.78 -39.80
N GLY A 429 6.28 3.73 -38.97
CA GLY A 429 6.22 3.86 -37.50
C GLY A 429 4.80 3.96 -36.95
N GLN A 430 3.78 3.71 -37.78
CA GLN A 430 2.42 3.53 -37.31
C GLN A 430 2.28 2.21 -36.56
N VAL A 431 1.39 2.22 -35.57
CA VAL A 431 0.98 1.02 -34.86
C VAL A 431 -0.53 0.96 -34.81
N HIS A 432 -1.07 -0.24 -34.73
CA HIS A 432 -2.50 -0.46 -34.67
C HIS A 432 -2.86 -1.31 -33.46
N HIS A 433 -3.93 -0.94 -32.77
CA HIS A 433 -4.46 -1.69 -31.64
C HIS A 433 -5.98 -1.56 -31.58
N ARG A 434 -6.64 -2.51 -30.91
CA ARG A 434 -8.10 -2.48 -30.76
C ARG A 434 -8.48 -1.92 -29.40
N VAL A 435 -9.32 -0.91 -29.41
CA VAL A 435 -9.91 -0.31 -28.20
C VAL A 435 -11.42 -0.55 -28.18
N HIS A 436 -12.00 -0.53 -26.98
CA HIS A 436 -13.45 -0.51 -26.83
C HIS A 436 -13.90 0.95 -26.65
N VAL A 437 -14.68 1.44 -27.59
CA VAL A 437 -15.34 2.75 -27.53
C VAL A 437 -16.83 2.48 -27.63
N ASP A 438 -17.59 2.90 -26.62
CA ASP A 438 -19.05 2.71 -26.55
C ASP A 438 -19.52 1.26 -26.81
N GLY A 439 -18.80 0.29 -26.23
CA GLY A 439 -19.10 -1.13 -26.36
C GLY A 439 -18.72 -1.77 -27.71
N LYS A 440 -18.22 -1.01 -28.67
CA LYS A 440 -17.73 -1.52 -29.96
C LYS A 440 -16.22 -1.62 -29.98
N ARG A 441 -15.70 -2.68 -30.60
CA ARG A 441 -14.26 -2.86 -30.84
C ARG A 441 -13.87 -2.09 -32.09
N GLU A 442 -13.14 -1.01 -31.90
CA GLU A 442 -12.62 -0.18 -32.99
C GLU A 442 -11.12 -0.39 -33.14
N LEU A 443 -10.65 -0.39 -34.39
CA LEU A 443 -9.22 -0.38 -34.70
C LEU A 443 -8.73 1.07 -34.66
N ARG A 444 -7.80 1.38 -33.77
CA ARG A 444 -7.06 2.63 -33.76
C ARG A 444 -5.71 2.45 -34.41
N VAL A 445 -5.34 3.43 -35.24
CA VAL A 445 -4.02 3.56 -35.83
C VAL A 445 -3.40 4.83 -35.27
N GLU A 446 -2.24 4.70 -34.67
CA GLU A 446 -1.52 5.79 -34.01
C GLU A 446 -0.05 5.73 -34.42
N THR A 447 0.61 6.89 -34.52
CA THR A 447 2.05 6.94 -34.75
C THR A 447 2.76 7.02 -33.41
N MET A 448 3.50 5.97 -33.04
CA MET A 448 4.23 5.95 -31.77
C MET A 448 5.44 5.03 -31.82
N ARG A 449 6.48 5.36 -31.06
CA ARG A 449 7.66 4.51 -30.91
C ARG A 449 7.34 3.36 -29.96
N VAL A 450 7.58 2.13 -30.41
CA VAL A 450 7.40 0.91 -29.63
C VAL A 450 8.69 0.08 -29.61
N ILE A 451 8.85 -0.72 -28.57
CA ILE A 451 9.87 -1.75 -28.45
C ILE A 451 9.42 -2.94 -29.30
N PRO A 452 10.09 -3.23 -30.43
CA PRO A 452 9.68 -4.31 -31.32
C PRO A 452 10.05 -5.66 -30.72
N MET A 453 9.12 -6.61 -30.77
CA MET A 453 9.34 -7.99 -30.32
C MET A 453 9.50 -8.89 -31.53
N ASN A 454 10.64 -9.57 -31.61
CA ASN A 454 10.90 -10.61 -32.59
C ASN A 454 10.91 -11.99 -31.91
N LYS A 455 10.75 -13.06 -32.69
CA LYS A 455 10.81 -14.44 -32.18
C LYS A 455 11.60 -15.30 -33.15
N THR A 456 12.82 -15.65 -32.76
CA THR A 456 13.73 -16.51 -33.54
C THR A 456 13.18 -17.91 -33.75
N ALA A 457 12.45 -18.46 -32.78
CA ALA A 457 11.87 -19.81 -32.85
C ALA A 457 10.63 -19.96 -33.75
N SER A 458 10.17 -18.89 -34.44
CA SER A 458 8.95 -18.95 -35.26
C SER A 458 9.08 -18.14 -36.56
N LEU A 459 10.24 -18.25 -37.21
CA LEU A 459 10.58 -17.58 -38.47
C LEU A 459 9.52 -17.80 -39.56
N ASN A 460 9.04 -19.04 -39.75
CA ASN A 460 8.03 -19.36 -40.77
C ASN A 460 6.69 -18.64 -40.57
N ARG A 461 6.36 -18.24 -39.33
CA ARG A 461 5.08 -17.60 -39.00
C ARG A 461 5.11 -16.08 -39.20
N HIS A 462 6.26 -15.46 -38.96
CA HIS A 462 6.39 -14.00 -38.91
C HIS A 462 7.29 -13.43 -40.02
N GLY A 463 8.04 -14.29 -40.70
CA GLY A 463 8.94 -13.94 -41.80
C GLY A 463 10.26 -13.33 -41.35
N THR A 464 11.10 -13.04 -42.34
CA THR A 464 12.40 -12.38 -42.19
C THR A 464 12.39 -11.01 -42.86
N SER A 465 13.17 -10.08 -42.32
CA SER A 465 13.48 -8.80 -42.96
C SER A 465 14.32 -9.05 -44.21
N VAL A 466 14.49 -8.01 -45.02
CA VAL A 466 15.38 -8.01 -46.20
C VAL A 466 16.82 -8.42 -45.80
N ASP A 467 17.25 -8.06 -44.59
CA ASP A 467 18.57 -8.42 -44.03
C ASP A 467 18.62 -9.81 -43.35
N GLY A 468 17.62 -10.67 -43.56
CA GLY A 468 17.57 -12.03 -43.01
C GLY A 468 17.25 -12.15 -41.51
N LYS A 469 17.08 -11.03 -40.79
CA LYS A 469 16.68 -11.03 -39.37
C LYS A 469 15.20 -11.34 -39.18
N PRO A 470 14.76 -12.03 -38.11
CA PRO A 470 13.33 -12.27 -37.88
C PRO A 470 12.54 -10.95 -37.79
N LYS A 471 11.42 -10.84 -38.53
CA LYS A 471 10.55 -9.67 -38.47
C LYS A 471 9.92 -9.54 -37.08
N ALA A 472 9.79 -8.30 -36.62
CA ALA A 472 9.03 -8.02 -35.42
C ALA A 472 7.53 -8.21 -35.70
N TYR A 473 6.83 -8.90 -34.80
CA TYR A 473 5.41 -9.25 -34.99
C TYR A 473 4.45 -8.43 -34.12
N LYS A 474 4.99 -7.74 -33.12
CA LYS A 474 4.26 -6.80 -32.26
C LYS A 474 5.25 -5.82 -31.63
N GLY A 475 4.73 -4.72 -31.09
CA GLY A 475 5.48 -3.79 -30.27
C GLY A 475 4.79 -3.47 -28.96
N TYR A 476 5.55 -2.98 -27.99
CA TYR A 476 5.05 -2.45 -26.73
C TYR A 476 5.56 -1.04 -26.50
N LYS A 477 4.78 -0.17 -25.86
CA LYS A 477 5.22 1.19 -25.59
C LYS A 477 6.14 1.21 -24.36
N GLY A 478 7.37 1.68 -24.52
CA GLY A 478 8.31 1.86 -23.42
C GLY A 478 8.00 3.15 -22.67
N ASP A 479 7.24 3.06 -21.57
CA ASP A 479 6.82 4.21 -20.77
C ASP A 479 7.68 4.44 -19.51
N SER A 480 8.62 3.55 -19.23
CA SER A 480 9.47 3.61 -18.02
C SER A 480 10.92 3.91 -18.36
N ASN A 481 11.50 4.85 -17.59
CA ASN A 481 12.90 5.27 -17.71
C ASN A 481 13.65 4.91 -16.43
N TYR A 482 14.78 4.22 -16.57
CA TYR A 482 15.65 3.89 -15.45
C TYR A 482 16.38 5.14 -14.94
N CYS A 483 17.03 5.88 -15.84
CA CYS A 483 17.75 7.09 -15.50
C CYS A 483 17.89 8.03 -16.71
N MET A 484 18.36 9.25 -16.44
CA MET A 484 18.86 10.20 -17.42
C MET A 484 20.28 10.60 -17.04
N ASP A 485 21.23 10.30 -17.92
CA ASP A 485 22.61 10.74 -17.79
C ASP A 485 22.75 12.13 -18.37
N ILE A 486 23.19 13.08 -17.55
CA ILE A 486 23.57 14.42 -17.99
C ILE A 486 25.07 14.37 -18.30
N ILE A 487 25.39 14.46 -19.57
CA ILE A 487 26.77 14.44 -20.07
C ILE A 487 27.15 15.83 -20.59
N GLN A 488 28.43 16.15 -20.52
CA GLN A 488 29.00 17.34 -21.14
C GLN A 488 29.66 16.94 -22.45
N ASP A 489 29.24 17.58 -23.54
CA ASP A 489 29.88 17.39 -24.84
C ASP A 489 31.24 18.13 -24.91
N PRO A 490 32.06 17.88 -25.95
CA PRO A 490 33.36 18.57 -26.10
C PRO A 490 33.27 20.10 -26.22
N LYS A 491 32.08 20.66 -26.49
CA LYS A 491 31.82 22.12 -26.54
C LYS A 491 31.37 22.66 -25.18
N GLY A 492 31.36 21.83 -24.14
CA GLY A 492 30.96 22.20 -22.79
C GLY A 492 29.44 22.22 -22.56
N LYS A 493 28.61 21.82 -23.53
CA LYS A 493 27.14 21.85 -23.41
C LYS A 493 26.61 20.58 -22.76
N TRP A 494 25.64 20.72 -21.87
CA TRP A 494 24.99 19.57 -21.24
C TRP A 494 23.92 18.94 -22.15
N ILE A 495 24.00 17.63 -22.30
CA ILE A 495 23.09 16.79 -23.09
C ILE A 495 22.53 15.70 -22.17
N GLY A 496 21.22 15.44 -22.26
CA GLY A 496 20.56 14.38 -21.50
C GLY A 496 20.44 13.11 -22.35
N LYS A 497 21.06 12.02 -21.92
CA LYS A 497 20.91 10.67 -22.49
C LYS A 497 19.99 9.85 -21.61
N VAL A 498 18.78 9.56 -22.08
CA VAL A 498 17.80 8.74 -21.35
C VAL A 498 18.12 7.25 -21.54
N MET A 499 18.11 6.50 -20.45
CA MET A 499 18.14 5.03 -20.47
C MET A 499 16.76 4.51 -20.09
N SER A 500 16.08 3.85 -21.01
CA SER A 500 14.79 3.21 -20.71
C SER A 500 15.00 2.03 -19.76
N THR A 501 13.96 1.66 -19.00
CA THR A 501 14.00 0.45 -18.16
C THR A 501 14.27 -0.80 -19.00
N PHE A 502 13.68 -0.87 -20.20
CA PHE A 502 13.94 -1.97 -21.14
C PHE A 502 15.42 -2.06 -21.54
N ASP A 503 16.05 -0.93 -21.90
CA ASP A 503 17.46 -0.91 -22.29
C ASP A 503 18.37 -1.31 -21.12
N ALA A 504 18.05 -0.86 -19.90
CA ALA A 504 18.74 -1.27 -18.69
C ALA A 504 18.67 -2.80 -18.48
N TYR A 505 17.50 -3.42 -18.69
CA TYR A 505 17.38 -4.88 -18.65
C TYR A 505 18.16 -5.60 -19.75
N GLN A 506 18.18 -5.06 -20.98
CA GLN A 506 18.97 -5.66 -22.06
C GLN A 506 20.46 -5.62 -21.73
N LEU A 507 20.94 -4.49 -21.21
CA LEU A 507 22.33 -4.33 -20.78
C LEU A 507 22.68 -5.29 -19.63
N ALA A 508 21.81 -5.38 -18.60
CA ALA A 508 21.99 -6.31 -17.49
C ALA A 508 22.04 -7.78 -17.95
N LYS A 509 21.26 -8.14 -18.97
CA LYS A 509 21.20 -9.50 -19.50
C LYS A 509 22.49 -9.91 -20.22
N VAL A 510 23.14 -8.98 -20.91
CA VAL A 510 24.35 -9.26 -21.71
C VAL A 510 25.60 -9.15 -20.83
N ASP A 511 25.71 -8.06 -20.06
CA ASP A 511 26.95 -7.68 -19.38
C ASP A 511 26.84 -7.73 -17.84
N GLY A 512 25.71 -8.20 -17.32
CA GLY A 512 25.42 -8.26 -15.88
C GLY A 512 24.94 -6.93 -15.29
N SER A 513 24.33 -6.98 -14.10
CA SER A 513 23.69 -5.82 -13.45
C SER A 513 24.65 -4.63 -13.20
N ASN A 514 25.95 -4.88 -13.05
CA ASN A 514 26.95 -3.83 -12.87
C ASN A 514 27.13 -2.94 -14.11
N ALA A 515 26.86 -3.47 -15.31
CA ALA A 515 26.94 -2.69 -16.55
C ALA A 515 25.87 -1.59 -16.61
N VAL A 516 24.69 -1.82 -16.01
CA VAL A 516 23.61 -0.82 -15.90
C VAL A 516 24.05 0.40 -15.08
N ILE A 517 24.84 0.17 -14.02
CA ILE A 517 25.37 1.24 -13.17
C ILE A 517 26.40 2.08 -13.94
N LYS A 518 27.18 1.47 -14.84
CA LYS A 518 28.07 2.20 -15.75
C LYS A 518 27.24 2.96 -16.82
N GLY A 519 26.19 2.34 -17.33
CA GLY A 519 25.20 2.94 -18.22
C GLY A 519 25.82 3.59 -19.47
N ASN A 520 25.35 4.79 -19.85
CA ASN A 520 25.74 5.46 -21.11
C ASN A 520 27.15 6.10 -21.09
N SER A 521 27.91 5.96 -19.99
CA SER A 521 29.19 6.66 -19.78
C SER A 521 30.40 5.94 -20.40
N SER A 522 30.19 5.00 -21.32
CA SER A 522 31.28 4.23 -21.96
C SER A 522 31.94 4.94 -23.15
N ASP A 523 31.40 6.08 -23.60
CA ASP A 523 32.04 6.91 -24.64
C ASP A 523 33.17 7.74 -24.01
N PHE A 524 34.43 7.45 -24.35
CA PHE A 524 35.63 8.08 -23.78
C PHE A 524 35.71 9.61 -23.97
N ASP A 525 34.94 10.19 -24.90
CA ASP A 525 34.96 11.62 -25.22
C ASP A 525 33.86 12.45 -24.52
N GLN A 526 33.08 11.84 -23.62
CA GLN A 526 31.94 12.51 -22.95
C GLN A 526 32.06 12.41 -21.43
N HIS A 527 32.09 13.57 -20.77
CA HIS A 527 32.17 13.63 -19.31
C HIS A 527 30.78 13.51 -18.70
N LEU A 528 30.55 12.51 -17.84
CA LEU A 528 29.32 12.39 -17.06
C LEU A 528 29.28 13.46 -15.97
N VAL A 529 28.36 14.43 -16.10
CA VAL A 529 28.13 15.49 -15.10
C VAL A 529 27.37 14.94 -13.91
N MET A 530 26.25 14.26 -14.17
CA MET A 530 25.44 13.61 -13.15
C MET A 530 24.49 12.57 -13.78
N ARG A 531 24.09 11.57 -13.00
CA ARG A 531 22.98 10.68 -13.33
C ARG A 531 21.77 11.06 -12.49
N LEU A 532 20.62 11.22 -13.14
CA LEU A 532 19.34 11.51 -12.49
C LEU A 532 18.40 10.33 -12.61
N ARG A 533 17.74 9.99 -11.50
CA ARG A 533 16.67 9.00 -11.38
C ARG A 533 15.47 9.65 -10.70
N VAL A 534 14.31 9.01 -10.80
CA VAL A 534 13.13 9.46 -10.07
C VAL A 534 13.43 9.48 -8.56
N ASN A 535 12.97 10.53 -7.89
CA ASN A 535 13.25 10.88 -6.49
C ASN A 535 14.69 11.30 -6.16
N ASP A 536 15.60 11.40 -7.14
CA ASP A 536 16.87 12.08 -6.91
C ASP A 536 16.63 13.56 -6.60
N VAL A 537 17.51 14.11 -5.78
CA VAL A 537 17.43 15.49 -5.32
C VAL A 537 18.52 16.30 -5.99
N ILE A 538 18.15 17.48 -6.48
CA ILE A 538 19.08 18.44 -7.06
C ILE A 538 18.85 19.82 -6.46
N LYS A 539 19.92 20.59 -6.38
CA LYS A 539 19.87 22.02 -6.14
C LYS A 539 19.89 22.74 -7.49
N ILE A 540 19.01 23.72 -7.67
CA ILE A 540 18.96 24.58 -8.86
C ILE A 540 18.83 26.04 -8.43
N ASP A 541 19.36 26.96 -9.22
CA ASP A 541 19.23 28.39 -9.02
C ASP A 541 18.23 28.97 -10.03
N ILE A 542 17.19 29.63 -9.53
CA ILE A 542 16.15 30.32 -10.31
C ILE A 542 15.94 31.69 -9.68
N ASP A 543 15.99 32.76 -10.49
CA ASP A 543 15.73 34.14 -10.05
C ASP A 543 16.50 34.52 -8.76
N GLN A 544 17.81 34.25 -8.76
CA GLN A 544 18.73 34.48 -7.63
C GLN A 544 18.42 33.67 -6.36
N THR A 545 17.46 32.74 -6.42
CA THR A 545 17.09 31.86 -5.31
C THR A 545 17.54 30.44 -5.58
N SER A 546 18.26 29.84 -4.63
CA SER A 546 18.57 28.42 -4.68
C SER A 546 17.40 27.58 -4.15
N LEU A 547 16.91 26.65 -4.97
CA LEU A 547 15.86 25.70 -4.64
C LEU A 547 16.44 24.28 -4.56
N ILE A 548 15.98 23.51 -3.59
CA ILE A 548 16.24 22.06 -3.54
C ILE A 548 14.95 21.37 -3.97
N VAL A 549 15.04 20.57 -5.03
CA VAL A 549 13.90 19.93 -5.69
C VAL A 549 14.19 18.46 -5.92
N ARG A 550 13.14 17.64 -5.98
CA ARG A 550 13.26 16.23 -6.39
C ARG A 550 12.83 16.05 -7.84
N VAL A 551 13.44 15.08 -8.51
CA VAL A 551 13.02 14.59 -9.82
C VAL A 551 11.70 13.83 -9.64
N ALA A 552 10.62 14.35 -10.21
CA ALA A 552 9.31 13.73 -10.17
C ALA A 552 9.14 12.71 -11.32
N THR A 553 9.48 13.12 -12.54
CA THR A 553 9.44 12.24 -13.72
C THR A 553 10.57 12.57 -14.70
N LEU A 554 10.96 11.57 -15.48
CA LEU A 554 11.90 11.67 -16.58
C LEU A 554 11.18 11.27 -17.86
N SER A 555 11.20 12.13 -18.86
CA SER A 555 10.59 11.88 -20.17
C SER A 555 11.63 11.42 -21.18
N THR A 556 11.21 10.56 -22.11
CA THR A 556 12.05 10.04 -23.20
C THR A 556 12.54 11.13 -24.16
N ASN A 557 11.85 12.28 -24.22
CA ASN A 557 12.27 13.44 -25.01
C ASN A 557 13.35 14.31 -24.32
N GLY A 558 13.89 13.89 -23.17
CA GLY A 558 14.90 14.64 -22.43
C GLY A 558 14.36 15.69 -21.46
N GLN A 559 13.03 15.79 -21.31
CA GLN A 559 12.40 16.65 -20.31
C GLN A 559 12.43 16.01 -18.92
N ILE A 560 12.71 16.82 -17.91
CA ILE A 560 12.82 16.49 -16.49
C ILE A 560 11.78 17.31 -15.76
N ALA A 561 10.84 16.65 -15.09
CA ALA A 561 9.87 17.31 -14.23
C ALA A 561 10.40 17.34 -12.80
N LEU A 562 10.53 18.53 -12.23
CA LEU A 562 11.03 18.76 -10.87
C LEU A 562 9.90 19.27 -9.98
N ILE A 563 9.96 18.94 -8.70
CA ILE A 563 8.99 19.40 -7.70
C ILE A 563 9.67 19.70 -6.36
N PRO A 564 9.22 20.73 -5.60
CA PRO A 564 9.75 20.98 -4.26
C PRO A 564 9.57 19.77 -3.33
N LEU A 565 10.52 19.59 -2.41
CA LEU A 565 10.61 18.40 -1.55
C LEU A 565 9.39 18.18 -0.66
N GLN A 566 8.75 19.27 -0.23
CA GLN A 566 7.62 19.24 0.69
C GLN A 566 6.31 18.82 0.03
N GLU A 567 6.17 18.92 -1.30
CA GLU A 567 4.90 18.69 -1.98
C GLU A 567 4.47 17.21 -1.89
N ALA A 568 3.27 17.00 -1.38
CA ALA A 568 2.58 15.71 -1.31
C ALA A 568 1.42 15.64 -2.32
N ASN A 569 0.96 14.42 -2.62
CA ASN A 569 -0.12 14.14 -3.57
C ASN A 569 0.09 14.79 -4.96
N VAL A 570 1.37 14.92 -5.36
CA VAL A 570 1.79 15.70 -6.53
C VAL A 570 1.03 15.31 -7.79
N ASP A 571 0.97 14.03 -8.14
CA ASP A 571 0.30 13.57 -9.36
C ASP A 571 -1.20 13.93 -9.40
N ALA A 572 -1.89 13.81 -8.26
CA ALA A 572 -3.31 14.13 -8.16
C ALA A 572 -3.56 15.63 -8.32
N ARG A 573 -2.72 16.46 -7.68
CA ARG A 573 -2.81 17.92 -7.71
C ARG A 573 -2.42 18.49 -9.07
N VAL A 574 -1.41 17.92 -9.72
CA VAL A 574 -1.03 18.28 -11.10
C VAL A 574 -2.15 17.95 -12.08
N ARG A 575 -2.81 16.79 -11.96
CA ARG A 575 -3.97 16.45 -12.81
C ARG A 575 -5.14 17.43 -12.64
N LYS A 576 -5.33 17.96 -11.43
CA LYS A 576 -6.34 18.98 -11.12
C LYS A 576 -5.90 20.41 -11.42
N LYS A 577 -4.67 20.62 -11.89
CA LYS A 577 -4.05 21.94 -12.12
C LYS A 577 -3.91 22.81 -10.86
N GLU A 578 -3.86 22.17 -9.69
CA GLU A 578 -3.61 22.82 -8.39
C GLU A 578 -2.11 23.01 -8.12
N LEU A 579 -1.26 22.25 -8.82
CA LEU A 579 0.19 22.25 -8.69
C LEU A 579 0.83 22.11 -10.07
N ASN A 580 1.97 22.75 -10.30
CA ASN A 580 2.71 22.64 -11.55
C ASN A 580 4.12 22.09 -11.32
N TYR A 581 4.57 21.28 -12.27
CA TYR A 581 5.97 20.85 -12.32
C TYR A 581 6.88 22.00 -12.78
N ILE A 582 8.10 22.02 -12.25
CA ILE A 582 9.20 22.82 -12.80
C ILE A 582 9.88 21.98 -13.87
N TYR A 583 9.64 22.31 -15.14
CA TYR A 583 10.23 21.56 -16.25
C TYR A 583 11.62 22.07 -16.62
N LYS A 584 12.55 21.14 -16.81
CA LYS A 584 13.92 21.39 -17.26
C LYS A 584 14.35 20.38 -18.32
N THR A 585 15.29 20.76 -19.16
CA THR A 585 16.16 19.90 -19.97
C THR A 585 17.60 19.99 -19.47
N ALA A 586 18.48 19.10 -19.91
CA ALA A 586 19.92 19.13 -19.55
C ALA A 586 20.56 20.52 -19.73
N GLY A 587 20.36 21.16 -20.87
CA GLY A 587 20.89 22.51 -21.12
C GLY A 587 20.28 23.58 -20.21
N SER A 588 19.01 23.44 -19.79
CA SER A 588 18.42 24.37 -18.82
C SER A 588 18.86 24.09 -17.38
N LEU A 589 19.22 22.85 -17.04
CA LEU A 589 19.86 22.52 -15.77
C LEU A 589 21.24 23.17 -15.69
N GLN A 590 22.01 23.15 -16.78
CA GLN A 590 23.28 23.87 -16.88
C GLN A 590 23.11 25.37 -16.60
N LYS A 591 22.11 26.01 -17.22
CA LYS A 591 21.81 27.45 -17.00
C LYS A 591 21.36 27.79 -15.59
N THR A 592 20.86 26.80 -14.84
CA THR A 592 20.41 26.96 -13.45
C THR A 592 21.43 26.44 -12.45
N ASN A 593 22.70 26.26 -12.88
CA ASN A 593 23.79 25.75 -12.05
C ASN A 593 23.41 24.48 -11.26
N ALA A 594 22.67 23.58 -11.90
CA ALA A 594 22.13 22.42 -11.21
C ALA A 594 23.25 21.55 -10.62
N LYS A 595 23.08 21.11 -9.37
CA LYS A 595 24.00 20.19 -8.69
C LYS A 595 23.23 19.05 -8.07
N SER A 596 23.79 17.84 -8.15
CA SER A 596 23.25 16.70 -7.40
C SER A 596 23.41 16.94 -5.91
N VAL A 597 22.39 16.60 -5.14
CA VAL A 597 22.37 16.78 -3.69
C VAL A 597 21.80 15.50 -3.07
N THR A 598 22.41 15.06 -1.98
CA THR A 598 21.90 13.94 -1.19
C THR A 598 21.30 14.46 0.11
N ILE A 599 20.13 13.94 0.49
CA ILE A 599 19.51 14.20 1.79
C ILE A 599 19.48 12.89 2.56
N ASP A 600 20.15 12.83 3.71
CA ASP A 600 20.08 11.63 4.55
C ASP A 600 18.69 11.43 5.18
N CYS A 601 18.49 10.30 5.86
CA CYS A 601 17.19 9.95 6.44
C CYS A 601 16.70 10.89 7.56
N ILE A 602 17.55 11.78 8.09
CA ILE A 602 17.18 12.78 9.10
C ILE A 602 17.21 14.21 8.57
N GLY A 603 17.33 14.38 7.25
CA GLY A 603 17.19 15.67 6.58
C GLY A 603 18.47 16.50 6.47
N ASN A 604 19.65 15.95 6.78
CA ASN A 604 20.90 16.66 6.53
C ASN A 604 21.21 16.64 5.02
N VAL A 605 21.64 17.78 4.50
CA VAL A 605 21.90 18.01 3.08
C VAL A 605 23.40 17.92 2.81
N PHE A 606 23.79 17.10 1.83
CA PHE A 606 25.16 16.91 1.36
C PHE A 606 25.20 17.19 -0.15
N GLY A 607 26.23 17.89 -0.64
CA GLY A 607 26.35 18.21 -2.06
C GLY A 607 27.73 18.70 -2.44
#